data_AF-A0A953UZW0-F1
#
_entry.id   AF-A0A953UZW0-F1
#
_cell.length_a   1.000
_cell.length_b   1.000
_cell.length_c   1.000
_cell.angle_alpha   90.00
_cell.angle_beta   90.00
_cell.angle_gamma   90.00
#
_symmetry.space_group_name_H-M   'P 1'
#
loop_
_entity.id
_entity.type
_entity.pdbx_description
1 polymer ?
#
loop_
_entity_poly.entity_id
_entity_poly.type
_entity_poly.pdbx_seq_one_letter_code
_entity_poly.pdbx_strand_id
1 'polypeptide(L)' 'MNAEPTQAQAHAPKQEAPTPGQPVLHRVCTQCNNMFRVTPENYDAKQCPNCHKG' A
#
# COMPACT_ATOMS: atom_id res chain seq x y z
N MET A 1 -18.35 33.83 12.24
CA MET A 1 -18.22 33.07 10.98
C MET A 1 -17.05 32.13 11.13
N ASN A 2 -17.29 30.89 11.57
CA ASN A 2 -16.27 29.85 11.70
C ASN A 2 -16.92 28.51 11.33
N ALA A 3 -16.31 27.79 10.39
CA ALA A 3 -16.27 26.32 10.29
C ALA A 3 -15.53 25.92 9.01
N GLU A 4 -14.20 25.78 9.08
CA GLU A 4 -13.54 24.68 8.38
C GLU A 4 -13.89 23.42 9.17
N PRO A 5 -14.29 22.31 8.54
CA PRO A 5 -13.27 21.29 8.28
C PRO A 5 -13.60 20.39 7.07
N THR A 6 -12.57 19.83 6.42
CA THR A 6 -12.37 18.38 6.43
C THR A 6 -11.23 18.02 5.49
N GLN A 7 -10.13 17.55 6.08
CA GLN A 7 -9.08 16.87 5.33
C GLN A 7 -9.69 15.60 4.75
N ALA A 8 -9.87 15.58 3.43
CA ALA A 8 -10.09 14.37 2.68
C ALA A 8 -8.83 13.50 2.80
N GLN A 9 -8.73 12.74 3.90
CA GLN A 9 -7.79 11.65 4.02
C GLN A 9 -8.16 10.63 2.94
N ALA A 10 -7.42 10.69 1.85
CA ALA A 10 -7.43 9.68 0.82
C ALA A 10 -7.28 8.32 1.49
N HIS A 11 -8.13 7.37 1.09
CA HIS A 11 -8.12 5.99 1.54
C HIS A 11 -6.75 5.38 1.26
N ALA A 12 -5.83 5.49 2.22
CA ALA A 12 -4.68 4.61 2.29
C ALA A 12 -5.27 3.21 2.53
N PRO A 13 -4.98 2.19 1.70
CA PRO A 13 -5.37 0.83 2.02
C PRO A 13 -4.84 0.56 3.43
N LYS A 14 -5.72 0.13 4.33
CA LYS A 14 -5.38 -0.24 5.70
C LYS A 14 -4.26 -1.27 5.61
N GLN A 15 -3.02 -0.80 5.71
CA GLN A 15 -1.87 -1.67 5.92
C GLN A 15 -2.07 -2.16 7.34
N GLU A 16 -2.64 -3.35 7.48
CA GLU A 16 -2.65 -4.08 8.74
C GLU A 16 -1.22 -3.96 9.29
N ALA A 17 -1.13 -3.38 10.49
CA ALA A 17 0.16 -3.13 11.10
C ALA A 17 0.91 -4.47 11.13
N PRO A 18 2.16 -4.53 10.61
CA PRO A 18 2.88 -5.78 10.59
C PRO A 18 2.95 -6.32 12.01
N THR A 19 2.55 -7.57 12.19
CA THR A 19 2.70 -8.26 13.47
C THR A 19 4.18 -8.21 13.87
N PRO A 20 4.49 -7.89 15.13
CA PRO A 20 5.88 -7.80 15.58
C PRO A 20 6.57 -9.15 15.34
N GLY A 21 7.50 -9.19 14.39
CA GLY A 21 8.23 -10.40 13.99
C GLY A 21 8.11 -10.80 12.52
N GLN A 22 7.20 -10.22 11.74
CA GLN A 22 7.11 -10.53 10.30
C GLN A 22 7.88 -9.52 9.43
N PRO A 23 8.77 -9.97 8.53
CA PRO A 23 9.46 -9.09 7.60
C PRO A 23 8.47 -8.55 6.56
N VAL A 24 8.33 -7.22 6.53
CA VAL A 24 7.59 -6.52 5.48
C VAL A 24 8.52 -6.31 4.29
N LEU A 25 8.20 -6.93 3.16
CA LEU A 25 8.92 -6.67 1.91
C LEU A 25 8.28 -5.49 1.19
N HIS A 26 9.12 -4.69 0.54
CA HIS A 26 8.66 -3.62 -0.32
C HIS A 26 9.06 -3.94 -1.76
N ARG A 27 8.09 -3.87 -2.68
CA ARG A 27 8.30 -4.03 -4.13
C ARG A 27 7.97 -2.73 -4.84
N VAL A 28 8.61 -2.51 -5.98
CA VAL A 28 8.31 -1.40 -6.89
C VAL A 28 7.64 -1.96 -8.14
N CYS A 29 6.48 -1.42 -8.50
CA CYS A 29 5.84 -1.73 -9.76
C CYS A 29 6.54 -0.98 -10.89
N THR A 30 7.05 -1.68 -11.90
CA THR A 30 7.72 -1.06 -13.05
C THR A 30 6.77 -0.28 -13.96
N GLN A 31 5.47 -0.59 -13.93
CA GLN A 31 4.47 0.02 -14.82
C GLN A 31 4.02 1.41 -14.35
N CYS A 32 3.79 1.58 -13.05
CA CYS A 32 3.38 2.86 -12.47
C CYS A 32 4.45 3.48 -11.54
N ASN A 33 5.63 2.87 -11.48
CA ASN A 33 6.74 3.26 -10.61
C ASN A 33 6.35 3.41 -9.13
N ASN A 34 5.33 2.67 -8.68
CA ASN A 34 4.79 2.79 -7.34
C ASN A 34 5.35 1.71 -6.41
N MET A 35 5.76 2.11 -5.21
CA MET A 35 6.22 1.19 -4.17
C MET A 35 5.02 0.68 -3.37
N PHE A 36 4.96 -0.63 -3.14
CA PHE A 36 3.91 -1.27 -2.36
C PHE A 36 4.49 -2.35 -1.45
N ARG A 37 3.79 -2.60 -0.35
CA ARG A 37 4.17 -3.63 0.62
C ARG A 37 3.63 -4.98 0.18
N VAL A 38 4.44 -6.01 0.36
CA VAL A 38 4.05 -7.41 0.19
C VAL A 38 4.50 -8.20 1.41
N THR A 39 3.71 -9.18 1.79
CA THR A 39 4.13 -10.20 2.75
C THR A 39 4.97 -11.26 2.02
N PRO A 40 5.79 -12.05 2.73
CA PRO A 40 6.52 -13.17 2.13
C PRO A 40 5.58 -14.15 1.39
N GLU A 41 4.39 -14.38 1.95
CA GLU A 41 3.35 -15.23 1.37
C GLU A 41 2.82 -14.69 0.04
N ASN A 42 2.73 -13.36 -0.09
CA ASN A 42 2.25 -12.67 -1.29
C ASN A 42 3.40 -12.07 -2.12
N TYR A 43 4.63 -12.53 -1.92
CA TYR A 43 5.78 -11.97 -2.64
C TYR A 43 5.69 -12.23 -4.16
N ASP A 44 5.15 -13.39 -4.57
CA ASP A 44 4.89 -13.70 -5.99
C ASP A 44 3.57 -13.11 -6.51
N ALA A 45 2.88 -12.27 -5.72
CA ALA A 45 1.72 -11.54 -6.24
C ALA A 45 2.16 -10.74 -7.48
N LYS A 46 1.68 -11.19 -8.64
CA LYS A 46 2.09 -10.65 -9.94
C LYS A 46 1.53 -9.26 -10.19
N GLN A 47 0.47 -8.86 -9.48
CA GLN A 47 -0.23 -7.61 -9.73
C GLN A 47 0.09 -6.57 -8.66
N CYS A 48 0.50 -5.38 -9.10
CA CYS A 48 0.60 -4.22 -8.23
C CYS A 48 -0.80 -3.82 -7.73
N PRO A 49 -1.02 -3.60 -6.43
CA PRO A 49 -2.32 -3.21 -5.88
C PRO A 49 -2.76 -1.79 -6.29
N ASN A 50 -1.90 -1.01 -6.94
CA ASN A 50 -2.23 0.35 -7.37
C ASN A 50 -2.77 0.38 -8.80
N CYS A 51 -2.08 -0.27 -9.75
CA CYS A 51 -2.46 -0.27 -11.16
C CYS A 51 -3.03 -1.62 -11.63
N HIS A 52 -3.00 -2.64 -10.77
CA HIS A 52 -3.41 -4.02 -11.02
C HIS A 52 -2.66 -4.66 -12.19
N LYS A 53 -1.42 -4.18 -12.45
CA LYS A 53 -0.51 -4.69 -13.48
C LYS A 53 0.80 -5.18 -12.87
N GLY A 54 1.41 -6.13 -13.55
CA GLY A 54 2.77 -6.60 -13.32
C GLY A 54 3.05 -7.87 -14.12
#